data_AF-A0A2R6MQZ6-F1
#
_entry.id   AF-A0A2R6MQZ6-F1
#
_cell.length_a   1.000
_cell.length_b   1.000
_cell.length_c   1.000
_cell.angle_alpha   90.00
_cell.angle_beta   90.00
_cell.angle_gamma   90.00
#
_symmetry.space_group_name_H-M   'P 1'
#
loop_
_entity.id
_entity.type
_entity.pdbx_description
1 polymer ?
#
loop_
_entity_poly.entity_id
_entity_poly.type
_entity_poly.pdbx_seq_one_letter_code
_entity_poly.pdbx_strand_id
1 'polypeptide(L)'
;MAEYYDYVLAFVPVALFGVGGGLFAAGASVVVAVVAASGVVLGIIGHATFVNAPGESGTPGTDTDPDTTPADSTAARPADRARSFSPRSRGRPRTPSVTA
;
A
#
# COMPACT_ATOMS: atom_id res chain seq x y z
N MET A 1 -2.54 20.92 9.89
CA MET A 1 -1.07 20.86 9.95
C MET A 1 -0.60 21.01 8.52
N ALA A 2 0.18 22.04 8.19
CA ALA A 2 0.76 22.11 6.85
C ALA A 2 1.81 21.00 6.75
N GLU A 3 1.63 20.08 5.80
CA GLU A 3 2.60 19.02 5.57
C GLU A 3 3.77 19.52 4.73
N TYR A 4 4.89 18.78 4.74
CA TYR A 4 6.09 19.07 3.96
C TYR A 4 5.79 19.42 2.48
N TYR A 5 4.83 18.71 1.87
CA TYR A 5 4.42 18.94 0.49
C TYR A 5 3.61 20.22 0.28
N ASP A 6 2.90 20.72 1.29
CA ASP A 6 2.19 22.00 1.20
C ASP A 6 3.18 23.16 1.05
N TYR A 7 4.33 23.08 1.70
CA TYR A 7 5.40 24.06 1.54
C TYR A 7 6.04 23.98 0.15
N VAL A 8 6.33 22.77 -0.35
CA VAL A 8 6.85 22.57 -1.71
C VAL A 8 5.88 23.12 -2.76
N LEU A 9 4.57 22.93 -2.55
CA LEU A 9 3.54 23.47 -3.42
C LEU A 9 3.48 25.00 -3.36
N ALA A 10 3.63 25.59 -2.17
CA ALA A 10 3.71 27.04 -2.01
C ALA A 10 4.98 27.64 -2.64
N PHE A 11 6.07 26.88 -2.75
CA PHE A 11 7.30 27.35 -3.37
C PHE A 11 7.19 27.55 -4.89
N VAL A 12 6.27 26.86 -5.59
CA VAL A 12 6.08 27.01 -7.04
C VAL A 12 5.60 28.42 -7.43
N PRO A 13 4.48 28.95 -6.90
CA PRO A 13 4.05 30.31 -7.23
C PRO A 13 5.03 31.36 -6.71
N VAL A 14 5.66 31.12 -5.55
CA VAL A 14 6.67 32.04 -4.99
C VAL A 14 7.90 32.12 -5.90
N ALA A 15 8.38 31.00 -6.43
CA ALA A 15 9.52 31.00 -7.35
C ALA A 15 9.15 31.66 -8.68
N LEU A 16 7.97 31.40 -9.22
CA LEU A 16 7.52 31.99 -10.48
C LEU A 16 7.36 33.51 -10.39
N PHE A 17 6.62 34.01 -9.39
CA PHE A 17 6.40 35.44 -9.21
C PHE A 17 7.63 36.14 -8.64
N GLY A 18 8.36 35.52 -7.72
CA GLY A 18 9.54 36.09 -7.09
C GLY A 18 10.71 36.19 -8.06
N VAL A 19 11.14 35.06 -8.65
CA VAL A 19 12.28 35.03 -9.57
C VAL A 19 11.88 35.64 -10.92
N GLY A 20 10.75 35.23 -11.49
CA GLY A 20 10.29 35.74 -12.78
C GLY A 20 9.92 37.23 -12.72
N GLY A 21 9.14 37.63 -11.71
CA GLY A 21 8.79 39.04 -11.49
C GLY A 21 10.00 39.90 -11.12
N GLY A 22 10.93 39.37 -10.31
CA GLY A 22 12.18 40.05 -9.98
C GLY A 22 13.08 40.28 -11.19
N LEU A 23 13.25 39.27 -12.05
CA LEU A 23 14.01 39.41 -13.29
C LEU A 23 13.35 40.40 -14.26
N PHE A 24 12.02 40.33 -14.38
CA PHE A 24 11.27 41.27 -15.22
C PHE A 24 11.42 42.71 -14.71
N ALA A 25 11.31 42.93 -13.40
CA ALA A 25 11.54 44.24 -12.78
C ALA A 25 12.98 44.73 -12.96
N ALA A 26 13.96 43.82 -13.03
CA ALA A 26 15.36 44.13 -13.34
C ALA A 26 15.61 44.42 -14.84
N GLY A 27 14.58 44.37 -15.69
CA GLY A 27 14.66 44.66 -17.12
C GLY A 27 15.00 43.46 -18.01
N ALA A 28 15.01 42.24 -17.46
CA ALA A 28 15.14 41.04 -18.29
C ALA A 28 13.88 40.84 -19.16
N SER A 29 14.07 40.26 -20.35
CA SER A 29 12.92 39.93 -21.21
C SER A 29 12.02 38.90 -20.52
N VAL A 30 10.71 38.99 -20.74
CA VAL A 30 9.72 38.08 -20.15
C VAL A 30 10.06 36.62 -20.45
N VAL A 31 10.53 36.33 -21.67
CA VAL A 31 10.92 34.97 -22.07
C VAL A 31 12.08 34.46 -21.21
N VAL A 32 13.13 35.27 -21.02
CA VAL A 32 14.29 34.87 -20.20
C VAL A 32 13.89 34.71 -18.74
N ALA A 33 13.06 35.62 -18.22
CA ALA A 33 12.57 35.57 -16.84
C ALA A 33 11.76 34.30 -16.57
N VAL A 34 10.84 33.93 -17.48
CA VAL A 34 10.01 32.74 -17.36
C VAL A 34 10.84 31.46 -17.47
N VAL A 35 11.79 31.40 -18.42
CA VAL A 35 12.67 30.23 -18.57
C VAL A 35 13.54 30.04 -17.32
N ALA A 36 14.14 31.13 -16.81
CA ALA A 36 14.95 31.08 -15.60
C ALA A 36 14.15 30.64 -14.37
N ALA A 37 12.96 31.23 -14.16
CA ALA A 37 12.07 30.85 -13.06
C ALA A 37 11.62 29.39 -13.16
N SER A 38 11.33 28.91 -14.37
CA SER A 38 10.97 27.50 -14.61
C SER A 38 12.10 26.55 -14.21
N GLY A 39 13.35 26.90 -14.48
CA GLY A 39 14.52 26.12 -14.05
C GLY A 39 14.61 26.00 -12.52
N VAL A 40 14.35 27.09 -11.80
CA VAL A 40 14.31 27.09 -10.33
C VAL A 40 13.19 26.18 -9.80
N VAL A 41 12.00 26.26 -10.39
CA VAL A 41 10.85 25.40 -10.02
C VAL A 41 11.18 23.92 -10.20
N LEU A 42 11.78 23.54 -11.33
CA LEU A 42 12.20 22.15 -11.57
C LEU A 42 13.25 21.69 -10.55
N GLY A 43 14.18 22.56 -10.16
CA GLY A 43 15.15 22.27 -9.10
C GLY A 43 14.50 22.03 -7.75
N ILE A 44 13.50 22.83 -7.37
CA ILE A 44 12.73 22.66 -6.13
C ILE A 44 11.96 21.34 -6.14
N ILE A 45 11.24 21.05 -7.23
CA ILE A 45 10.50 19.80 -7.40
C ILE A 45 11.45 18.60 -7.34
N GLY A 46 12.57 18.66 -8.07
CA GLY A 46 13.60 17.63 -8.08
C GLY A 46 14.21 17.41 -6.70
N HIS A 47 14.52 18.48 -5.97
CA HIS A 47 15.02 18.40 -4.59
C HIS A 47 13.99 17.76 -3.66
N ALA A 48 12.72 18.17 -3.74
CA ALA A 48 11.66 17.60 -2.92
C ALA A 48 11.47 16.10 -3.16
N THR A 49 11.52 15.68 -4.43
CA THR A 49 11.36 14.28 -4.84
C THR A 49 12.58 13.42 -4.49
N PHE A 50 13.77 14.02 -4.42
CA PHE A 50 14.99 13.32 -4.00
C PHE A 50 15.11 13.24 -2.46
N VAL A 51 14.72 14.29 -1.75
CA VAL A 51 14.73 14.33 -0.27
C VAL A 51 13.63 13.48 0.32
N ASN A 52 12.45 13.44 -0.31
CA ASN A 52 11.36 12.56 0.08
C ASN A 52 11.04 11.64 -1.11
N ALA A 53 11.73 10.50 -1.17
CA ALA A 53 11.59 9.56 -2.27
C ALA A 53 10.10 9.18 -2.43
N PRO A 54 9.55 9.25 -3.65
CA PRO A 54 8.16 8.88 -3.89
C PRO A 54 7.99 7.39 -3.59
N GLY A 55 7.46 7.09 -2.39
CA GLY A 55 7.32 5.73 -1.85
C GLY A 55 7.67 5.58 -0.36
N GLU A 56 8.31 6.58 0.26
CA GLU A 56 8.77 6.49 1.66
C GLU A 56 7.76 7.06 2.68
N SER A 57 6.79 7.85 2.22
CA SER A 57 5.56 8.13 2.97
C SER A 57 4.72 6.85 2.99
N GLY A 58 4.80 6.14 4.12
CA GLY A 58 4.20 4.84 4.35
C GLY A 58 2.75 4.72 3.90
N THR A 59 2.37 3.48 3.60
CA THR A 59 0.98 3.07 3.43
C THR A 59 0.10 3.82 4.44
N PRO A 60 -0.99 4.51 4.00
CA PRO A 60 -2.02 4.87 4.95
C PRO A 60 -2.41 3.57 5.66
N GLY A 61 -2.34 3.58 6.98
CA GLY A 61 -2.68 2.42 7.79
C GLY A 61 -4.01 1.85 7.31
N THR A 62 -3.94 0.69 6.68
CA THR A 62 -5.00 -0.27 6.87
C THR A 62 -4.62 -0.89 8.20
N ASP A 63 -5.18 -0.34 9.27
CA ASP A 63 -5.31 -1.05 10.54
C ASP A 63 -6.10 -2.32 10.24
N THR A 64 -5.39 -3.39 9.84
CA THR A 64 -5.86 -4.76 10.00
C THR A 64 -4.99 -5.36 11.08
N ASP A 65 -5.35 -5.02 12.31
CA ASP A 65 -5.16 -5.72 13.58
C ASP A 65 -4.14 -6.89 13.60
N PRO A 66 -3.00 -6.77 14.32
CA PRO A 66 -2.10 -7.90 14.53
C PRO A 66 -2.57 -8.89 15.63
N ASP A 67 -3.77 -8.77 16.20
CA ASP A 67 -4.19 -9.61 17.34
C ASP A 67 -5.56 -10.32 17.23
N THR A 68 -5.98 -10.72 16.02
CA THR A 68 -6.93 -11.83 15.89
C THR A 68 -6.27 -13.07 15.30
N THR A 69 -5.68 -13.84 16.22
CA THR A 69 -5.60 -15.32 16.21
C THR A 69 -4.84 -15.98 15.04
N PRO A 70 -3.72 -16.68 15.32
CA PRO A 70 -3.18 -17.72 14.45
C PRO A 70 -4.14 -18.92 14.40
N ALA A 71 -5.25 -18.78 13.69
CA ALA A 71 -6.08 -19.91 13.32
C ALA A 71 -5.51 -20.51 12.03
N ASP A 72 -4.86 -21.65 12.24
CA ASP A 72 -4.73 -22.71 11.26
C ASP A 72 -3.52 -22.66 10.30
N SER A 73 -2.35 -22.71 10.93
CA SER A 73 -1.36 -23.72 10.55
C SER A 73 -1.94 -25.16 10.71
N THR A 74 -2.94 -25.53 9.90
CA THR A 74 -3.29 -26.92 9.60
C THR A 74 -3.16 -27.13 8.09
N ALA A 75 -1.93 -26.99 7.62
CA ALA A 75 -1.45 -27.81 6.53
C ALA A 75 -1.37 -29.27 7.03
N ALA A 76 -2.48 -30.01 6.95
CA ALA A 76 -2.49 -31.47 7.01
C ALA A 76 -3.63 -32.01 6.12
N ARG A 77 -3.29 -32.14 4.83
CA ARG A 77 -4.01 -32.88 3.78
C ARG A 77 -4.72 -34.14 4.31
N PRO A 78 -5.93 -34.47 3.82
CA PRO A 78 -6.00 -35.76 3.14
C PRO A 78 -6.89 -35.77 1.89
N ALA A 79 -6.39 -36.45 0.88
CA ALA A 79 -7.10 -36.85 -0.33
C ALA A 79 -8.09 -38.00 -0.02
N ASP A 80 -9.00 -37.80 0.93
CA ASP A 80 -9.84 -38.87 1.51
C ASP A 80 -11.35 -38.62 1.39
N ARG A 81 -11.78 -37.98 0.29
CA ARG A 81 -13.21 -37.86 -0.05
C ARG A 81 -13.73 -38.99 -0.94
N ALA A 82 -12.87 -39.93 -1.36
CA ALA A 82 -13.22 -40.97 -2.34
C ALA A 82 -13.29 -42.41 -1.79
N ARG A 83 -13.15 -42.65 -0.47
CA ARG A 83 -13.08 -44.02 0.10
C ARG A 83 -14.00 -44.32 1.28
N SER A 84 -15.14 -43.65 1.43
CA SER A 84 -16.12 -43.98 2.48
C SER A 84 -17.48 -44.46 1.94
N PHE A 85 -17.45 -45.34 0.94
CA PHE A 85 -18.57 -46.26 0.71
C PHE A 85 -18.34 -47.52 1.56
N SER A 86 -18.82 -47.51 2.82
CA SER A 86 -19.22 -48.72 3.56
C SER A 86 -19.71 -48.39 4.99
N PRO A 87 -21.02 -48.48 5.26
CA PRO A 87 -21.50 -48.78 6.59
C PRO A 87 -21.79 -50.29 6.71
N ARG A 88 -20.87 -50.94 7.42
CA ARG A 88 -20.91 -52.28 8.02
C ARG A 88 -22.28 -52.74 8.52
N SER A 89 -22.60 -53.99 8.15
CA SER A 89 -23.14 -55.07 8.99
C SER A 89 -24.06 -54.68 10.14
N ARG A 90 -25.38 -54.73 9.88
CA ARG A 90 -26.37 -54.84 10.96
C ARG A 90 -26.17 -56.16 11.70
N GLY A 91 -26.18 -56.04 13.03
CA GLY A 91 -25.78 -57.06 13.98
C GLY A 91 -26.58 -58.36 13.89
N ARG A 92 -25.86 -59.44 14.20
CA ARG A 92 -26.40 -60.75 14.55
C ARG A 92 -27.25 -60.64 15.83
N PRO A 93 -28.50 -61.12 15.83
CA PRO A 93 -29.17 -61.48 17.06
C PRO A 93 -28.69 -62.85 17.57
N ARG A 94 -28.74 -62.96 18.90
CA ARG A 94 -28.17 -64.02 19.75
C ARG A 94 -28.89 -65.37 19.58
N THR A 95 -28.12 -66.43 19.84
CA THR A 95 -28.50 -67.84 19.99
C THR A 95 -29.77 -68.07 20.83
N PRO A 96 -30.41 -69.23 20.65
CA PRO A 96 -30.56 -70.11 21.81
C PRO A 96 -30.01 -71.53 21.56
N SER A 97 -29.37 -72.03 22.60
CA SER A 97 -29.02 -73.40 22.89
C SER A 97 -30.22 -74.34 22.85
N VAL A 98 -30.12 -75.47 22.14
CA VAL A 98 -30.93 -76.66 22.39
C VAL A 98 -30.01 -77.88 22.40
N THR A 99 -30.05 -78.55 23.54
CA THR A 99 -29.46 -79.82 23.91
C THR A 99 -30.32 -80.97 23.37
N ALA A 100 -29.70 -81.97 22.74
CA ALA A 100 -30.00 -83.41 22.83
C ALA A 100 -29.05 -84.18 21.92
#